data_AF-A0A7C7UT45-F1
#
_entry.id   AF-A0A7C7UT45-F1
#
_cell.length_a   1.000
_cell.length_b   1.000
_cell.length_c   1.000
_cell.angle_alpha   90.00
_cell.angle_beta   90.00
_cell.angle_gamma   90.00
#
_symmetry.space_group_name_H-M   'P 1'
#
loop_
_entity.id
_entity.type
_entity.pdbx_description
1 polymer ?
#
loop_
_entity_poly.entity_id
_entity_poly.type
_entity_poly.pdbx_seq_one_letter_code
_entity_poly.pdbx_strand_id
1 'polypeptide(L)'
;MDRPYKYFDIIMALFVSVLLISNLASAAKIVNLGLPVLTFDAGTLLFPVSYIFGDVLVEVYGYRRSRKVIWTGFFCAALLSVTLAVVRWLPGDAQWIADVGPEAFDGVLGTLASGRIIAASLIAYFAGEFSNAFIMAKMKVHTRGRWLWSRTIGSTIVGEFVDTLLFVCIAFYGVWPGDLLVKIVVSNYLFKTGLEAAVTPFTYRLVNFLKRAENEDFYDYDTDFNPFKIST
;
A
#
# COMPACT_ATOMS: atom_id res chain seq x y z
N MET A 1 17.34 24.61 -6.98
CA MET A 1 18.16 23.87 -6.02
C MET A 1 17.20 23.15 -5.09
N ASP A 2 17.02 21.85 -5.28
CA ASP A 2 16.18 21.05 -4.38
C ASP A 2 16.79 21.06 -2.98
N ARG A 3 16.03 21.54 -2.01
CA ARG A 3 16.41 21.53 -0.61
C ARG A 3 16.43 20.07 -0.14
N PRO A 4 17.53 19.55 0.42
CA PRO A 4 17.54 18.21 0.99
C PRO A 4 16.65 18.20 2.23
N TYR A 5 15.61 17.36 2.21
CA TYR A 5 14.76 17.13 3.39
C TYR A 5 15.43 16.12 4.30
N LYS A 6 15.39 16.38 5.60
CA LYS A 6 16.08 15.57 6.60
C LYS A 6 15.41 14.20 6.82
N TYR A 7 14.09 14.14 6.70
CA TYR A 7 13.25 12.99 7.04
C TYR A 7 12.65 12.29 5.82
N PHE A 8 12.72 12.89 4.62
CA PHE A 8 12.12 12.30 3.42
C PHE A 8 12.63 10.90 3.13
N ASP A 9 13.95 10.71 3.09
CA ASP A 9 14.56 9.41 2.78
C ASP A 9 14.24 8.36 3.85
N ILE A 10 14.17 8.78 5.12
CA ILE A 10 13.79 7.91 6.25
C ILE A 10 12.33 7.47 6.10
N ILE A 11 11.43 8.40 5.79
CA ILE A 11 10.00 8.09 5.60
C ILE A 11 9.80 7.19 4.38
N MET A 12 10.51 7.46 3.28
CA MET A 12 10.50 6.59 2.10
C MET A 12 10.98 5.17 2.45
N ALA A 13 12.10 5.04 3.14
CA ALA A 13 12.63 3.73 3.54
C ALA A 13 11.68 3.00 4.48
N LEU A 14 11.06 3.70 5.45
CA LEU A 14 10.07 3.13 6.35
C LEU A 14 8.81 2.70 5.61
N PHE A 15 8.30 3.51 4.70
CA PHE A 15 7.15 3.19 3.86
C PHE A 15 7.38 1.91 3.06
N VAL A 16 8.49 1.85 2.31
CA VAL A 16 8.84 0.66 1.51
C VAL A 16 9.03 -0.55 2.41
N SER A 17 9.66 -0.39 3.57
CA SER A 17 9.87 -1.49 4.52
C SER A 17 8.53 -2.02 5.06
N VAL A 18 7.63 -1.13 5.48
CA VAL A 18 6.29 -1.49 5.97
C VAL A 18 5.48 -2.18 4.86
N LEU A 19 5.56 -1.70 3.62
CA LEU A 19 4.93 -2.32 2.47
C LEU A 19 5.40 -3.76 2.27
N LEU A 20 6.72 -4.01 2.26
CA LEU A 20 7.26 -5.35 2.06
C LEU A 20 6.95 -6.28 3.23
N ILE A 21 7.03 -5.79 4.48
CA ILE A 21 6.69 -6.58 5.67
C ILE A 21 5.19 -6.91 5.67
N SER A 22 4.33 -5.96 5.29
CA SER A 22 2.88 -6.19 5.15
C SER A 22 2.60 -7.28 4.12
N ASN A 23 3.23 -7.23 2.94
CA ASN A 23 3.07 -8.26 1.90
C ASN A 23 3.49 -9.66 2.40
N LEU A 24 4.63 -9.76 3.09
CA LEU A 24 5.10 -11.03 3.66
C LEU A 24 4.18 -11.55 4.76
N ALA A 25 3.74 -10.69 5.68
CA ALA A 25 2.84 -11.06 6.76
C ALA A 25 1.47 -11.51 6.22
N SER A 26 0.96 -10.82 5.20
CA SER A 26 -0.30 -11.15 4.53
C SER A 26 -0.29 -12.57 3.96
N ALA A 27 0.81 -12.95 3.32
CA ALA A 27 1.01 -14.28 2.79
C ALA A 27 1.20 -15.33 3.90
N ALA A 28 1.93 -14.96 4.95
CA ALA A 28 2.36 -15.92 5.96
C ALA A 28 1.24 -16.45 6.86
N LYS A 29 0.25 -15.61 7.22
CA LYS A 29 -0.76 -16.01 8.22
C LYS A 29 -2.08 -15.29 8.08
N ILE A 30 -3.16 -16.07 8.12
CA ILE A 30 -4.51 -15.58 8.41
C ILE A 30 -4.73 -15.60 9.93
N VAL A 31 -5.13 -14.46 10.50
CA VAL A 31 -5.42 -14.29 11.92
C VAL A 31 -6.93 -14.36 12.13
N ASN A 32 -7.35 -15.15 13.10
CA ASN A 32 -8.73 -15.18 13.59
C ASN A 32 -8.70 -14.91 15.10
N LEU A 33 -9.31 -13.80 15.52
CA LEU A 33 -9.36 -13.39 16.93
C LEU A 33 -10.54 -14.00 17.71
N GLY A 34 -11.17 -15.05 17.18
CA GLY A 34 -12.30 -15.75 17.81
C GLY A 34 -13.65 -15.05 17.63
N LEU A 35 -13.72 -13.99 16.83
CA LEU A 35 -14.95 -13.28 16.49
C LEU A 35 -15.31 -13.53 15.01
N PRO A 36 -16.58 -13.84 14.66
CA PRO A 36 -16.97 -14.26 13.31
C PRO A 36 -16.65 -13.26 12.19
N VAL A 37 -16.42 -11.98 12.56
CA VAL A 37 -16.20 -10.87 11.62
C VAL A 37 -14.73 -10.37 11.65
N LEU A 38 -13.87 -10.93 12.50
CA LEU A 38 -12.46 -10.52 12.67
C LEU A 38 -11.49 -11.61 12.23
N THR A 39 -11.70 -12.12 11.01
CA THR A 39 -10.70 -12.93 10.30
C THR A 39 -10.08 -12.06 9.22
N PHE A 40 -8.78 -11.83 9.29
CA PHE A 40 -8.03 -10.99 8.36
C PHE A 40 -6.60 -11.53 8.19
N ASP A 41 -5.93 -11.19 7.10
CA ASP A 41 -4.53 -11.54 6.87
C ASP A 41 -3.61 -10.70 7.79
N ALA A 42 -2.50 -11.25 8.26
CA ALA A 42 -1.64 -10.54 9.21
C ALA A 42 -1.03 -9.24 8.64
N GLY A 43 -0.98 -9.09 7.31
CA GLY A 43 -0.52 -7.88 6.62
C GLY A 43 -1.45 -6.68 6.80
N THR A 44 -2.76 -6.93 6.95
CA THR A 44 -3.77 -5.89 7.22
C THR A 44 -3.47 -5.07 8.48
N LEU A 45 -2.69 -5.60 9.45
CA LEU A 45 -2.25 -4.84 10.64
C LEU A 45 -1.32 -3.66 10.30
N LEU A 46 -0.51 -3.82 9.26
CA LEU A 46 0.47 -2.81 8.82
C LEU A 46 -0.08 -1.88 7.74
N PHE A 47 -1.25 -2.19 7.19
CA PHE A 47 -1.88 -1.41 6.13
C PHE A 47 -2.20 0.04 6.55
N PRO A 48 -2.74 0.33 7.76
CA PRO A 48 -2.93 1.71 8.19
C PRO A 48 -1.61 2.47 8.26
N VAL A 49 -0.54 1.78 8.65
CA VAL A 49 0.79 2.39 8.77
C VAL A 49 1.33 2.78 7.40
N SER A 50 1.15 1.95 6.36
CA SER A 50 1.55 2.33 5.00
C SER A 50 0.74 3.51 4.46
N TYR A 51 -0.57 3.56 4.69
CA TYR A 51 -1.42 4.69 4.26
C TYR A 51 -1.04 5.99 4.96
N ILE A 52 -0.78 5.97 6.28
CA ILE A 52 -0.26 7.14 7.00
C ILE A 52 0.99 7.69 6.33
N PHE A 53 1.93 6.81 5.96
CA PHE A 53 3.15 7.23 5.30
C PHE A 53 2.89 7.80 3.90
N GLY A 54 2.03 7.18 3.10
CA GLY A 54 1.59 7.70 1.81
C GLY A 54 0.97 9.09 1.91
N ASP A 55 0.02 9.25 2.84
CA ASP A 55 -0.66 10.51 3.14
C ASP A 55 0.34 11.59 3.59
N VAL A 56 1.24 11.25 4.51
CA VAL A 56 2.30 12.16 4.98
C VAL A 56 3.22 12.58 3.84
N LEU A 57 3.59 11.65 2.96
CA LEU A 57 4.49 11.93 1.84
C LEU A 57 3.87 12.95 0.89
N VAL A 58 2.60 12.77 0.53
CA VAL A 58 1.87 13.69 -0.35
C VAL A 58 1.60 15.02 0.36
N GLU A 59 1.17 14.98 1.62
CA GLU A 59 0.77 16.18 2.37
C GLU A 59 1.95 17.09 2.73
N VAL A 60 3.14 16.54 2.99
CA VAL A 60 4.33 17.33 3.36
C VAL A 60 5.16 17.66 2.13
N TYR A 61 5.46 16.66 1.30
CA TYR A 61 6.46 16.76 0.23
C TYR A 61 5.89 16.89 -1.18
N GLY A 62 4.56 16.76 -1.33
CA GLY A 62 3.85 16.91 -2.59
C GLY A 62 3.78 15.66 -3.45
N TYR A 63 2.88 15.68 -4.44
CA TYR A 63 2.61 14.55 -5.33
C TYR A 63 3.83 14.14 -6.15
N ARG A 64 4.64 15.09 -6.61
CA ARG A 64 5.83 14.81 -7.44
C ARG A 64 6.85 13.91 -6.74
N ARG A 65 7.07 14.11 -5.43
CA ARG A 65 7.98 13.27 -4.64
C ARG A 65 7.33 11.98 -4.19
N SER A 66 6.04 12.03 -3.82
CA SER A 66 5.27 10.82 -3.52
C SER A 66 5.26 9.83 -4.69
N ARG A 67 5.11 10.31 -5.94
CA ARG A 67 5.25 9.48 -7.15
C ARG A 67 6.56 8.69 -7.19
N LYS A 68 7.69 9.30 -6.82
CA LYS A 68 8.99 8.59 -6.78
C LYS A 68 8.95 7.47 -5.75
N VAL A 69 8.36 7.73 -4.57
CA VAL A 69 8.21 6.73 -3.51
C VAL A 69 7.29 5.58 -3.93
N ILE A 70 6.15 5.87 -4.57
CA ILE A 70 5.22 4.85 -5.09
C ILE A 70 5.92 3.97 -6.13
N TRP A 71 6.69 4.55 -7.07
CA TRP A 71 7.48 3.78 -8.02
C TRP A 71 8.55 2.92 -7.34
N THR A 72 9.27 3.47 -6.36
CA THR A 72 10.26 2.70 -5.58
C THR A 72 9.59 1.53 -4.87
N GLY A 73 8.46 1.77 -4.18
CA GLY A 73 7.66 0.73 -3.53
C GLY A 73 7.21 -0.36 -4.50
N PHE A 74 6.69 0.04 -5.67
CA PHE A 74 6.30 -0.87 -6.75
C PHE A 74 7.45 -1.76 -7.22
N PHE A 75 8.62 -1.18 -7.52
CA PHE A 75 9.77 -1.96 -7.97
C PHE A 75 10.34 -2.86 -6.88
N CYS A 76 10.35 -2.41 -5.61
CA CYS A 76 10.75 -3.24 -4.48
C CYS A 76 9.78 -4.41 -4.26
N ALA A 77 8.47 -4.18 -4.37
CA ALA A 77 7.47 -5.23 -4.26
C ALA A 77 7.58 -6.23 -5.43
N ALA A 78 7.78 -5.74 -6.65
CA ALA A 78 8.02 -6.58 -7.82
C ALA A 78 9.29 -7.41 -7.67
N LEU A 79 10.38 -6.82 -7.16
CA LEU A 79 11.62 -7.52 -6.88
C LEU A 79 11.42 -8.64 -5.85
N LEU A 80 10.69 -8.38 -4.77
CA LEU A 80 10.33 -9.40 -3.78
C LEU A 80 9.58 -10.57 -4.45
N SER A 81 8.51 -10.28 -5.19
CA SER A 81 7.69 -11.30 -5.85
C SER A 81 8.46 -12.11 -6.90
N VAL A 82 9.27 -11.45 -7.73
CA VAL A 82 10.11 -12.14 -8.75
C VAL A 82 11.15 -13.01 -8.06
N THR A 83 11.78 -12.52 -6.99
CA THR A 83 12.76 -13.30 -6.23
C THR A 83 12.12 -14.55 -5.65
N LEU A 84 10.94 -14.43 -5.02
CA LEU A 84 10.21 -15.58 -4.48
C LEU A 84 9.77 -16.55 -5.57
N ALA A 85 9.36 -16.07 -6.74
CA ALA A 85 9.01 -16.93 -7.88
C ALA A 85 10.23 -17.69 -8.43
N VAL A 86 11.41 -17.06 -8.50
CA VAL A 86 12.65 -17.73 -8.92
C VAL A 86 13.09 -18.76 -7.88
N VAL A 87 13.06 -18.41 -6.58
CA VAL A 87 13.40 -19.33 -5.48
C VAL A 87 12.48 -20.55 -5.47
N ARG A 88 11.18 -20.35 -5.73
CA ARG A 88 10.20 -21.44 -5.86
C ARG A 88 10.54 -22.43 -6.98
N TRP A 89 11.10 -21.95 -8.09
CA TRP A 89 11.41 -22.77 -9.26
C TRP A 89 12.73 -23.54 -9.13
N LEU A 90 13.67 -23.04 -8.33
CA LEU A 90 14.95 -23.69 -8.11
C LEU A 90 14.80 -25.01 -7.32
N PRO A 91 15.62 -26.03 -7.61
CA PRO A 91 15.58 -27.29 -6.87
C PRO A 91 16.01 -27.06 -5.42
N GLY A 92 15.18 -27.55 -4.49
CA GLY A 92 15.51 -27.54 -3.07
C GLY A 92 16.60 -28.54 -2.72
N ASP A 93 17.41 -28.22 -1.71
CA ASP A 93 18.38 -29.15 -1.13
C ASP A 93 17.66 -30.34 -0.45
N ALA A 94 18.30 -31.51 -0.40
CA ALA A 94 17.72 -32.72 0.15
C ALA A 94 17.33 -32.57 1.65
N GLN A 95 18.10 -31.84 2.44
CA GLN A 95 17.77 -31.58 3.85
C GLN A 95 16.57 -30.63 3.95
N TRP A 96 16.54 -29.57 3.14
CA TRP A 96 15.42 -28.63 3.12
C TRP A 96 14.10 -29.29 2.69
N ILE A 97 14.16 -30.20 1.70
CA ILE A 97 12.97 -30.96 1.27
C ILE A 97 12.44 -31.84 2.41
N ALA A 98 13.34 -32.43 3.20
CA ALA A 98 12.96 -33.28 4.34
C ALA A 98 12.37 -32.48 5.52
N ASP A 99 12.93 -31.31 5.82
CA ASP A 99 12.55 -30.51 6.99
C ASP A 99 11.32 -29.60 6.74
N VAL A 100 11.25 -29.00 5.56
CA VAL A 100 10.22 -28.00 5.21
C VAL A 100 9.38 -28.49 4.04
N GLY A 101 10.05 -28.88 2.95
CA GLY A 101 9.40 -29.32 1.73
C GLY A 101 8.79 -28.18 0.88
N PRO A 102 8.60 -28.42 -0.43
CA PRO A 102 8.02 -27.45 -1.36
C PRO A 102 6.57 -27.08 -1.03
N GLU A 103 5.80 -28.00 -0.45
CA GLU A 103 4.39 -27.74 -0.11
C GLU A 103 4.23 -26.70 0.99
N ALA A 104 5.10 -26.69 2.01
CA ALA A 104 5.05 -25.68 3.07
C ALA A 104 5.47 -24.31 2.54
N PHE A 105 6.48 -24.26 1.66
CA PHE A 105 6.87 -23.02 0.98
C PHE A 105 5.71 -22.47 0.15
N ASP A 106 5.06 -23.31 -0.65
CA ASP A 106 3.91 -22.92 -1.47
C ASP A 106 2.69 -22.53 -0.64
N GLY A 107 2.48 -23.18 0.51
CA GLY A 107 1.40 -22.85 1.43
C GLY A 107 1.52 -21.46 2.06
N VAL A 108 2.75 -20.99 2.30
CA VAL A 108 3.03 -19.71 2.98
C VAL A 108 3.35 -18.59 1.99
N LEU A 109 4.21 -18.86 1.00
CA LEU A 109 4.75 -17.86 0.06
C LEU A 109 4.25 -18.07 -1.37
N GLY A 110 3.55 -19.17 -1.66
CA GLY A 110 3.07 -19.48 -3.00
C GLY A 110 2.10 -18.44 -3.57
N THR A 111 1.38 -17.70 -2.71
CA THR A 111 0.54 -16.57 -3.12
C THR A 111 1.37 -15.41 -3.65
N LEU A 112 2.51 -15.09 -3.01
CA LEU A 112 3.48 -14.08 -3.46
C LEU A 112 4.35 -14.55 -4.63
N ALA A 113 4.33 -15.84 -4.94
CA ALA A 113 5.02 -16.45 -6.07
C ALA A 113 4.07 -16.86 -7.22
N SER A 114 2.76 -16.63 -7.07
CA SER A 114 1.74 -16.96 -8.08
C SER A 114 1.57 -15.78 -9.02
N GLY A 115 1.94 -15.95 -10.29
CA GLY A 115 1.97 -14.85 -11.27
C GLY A 115 0.68 -14.03 -11.36
N ARG A 116 -0.49 -14.66 -11.22
CA ARG A 116 -1.78 -13.94 -11.24
C ARG A 116 -1.97 -13.06 -10.00
N ILE A 117 -1.64 -13.57 -8.81
CA ILE A 117 -1.80 -12.82 -7.56
C ILE A 117 -0.75 -11.70 -7.50
N ILE A 118 0.49 -11.96 -7.90
CA ILE A 118 1.53 -10.93 -8.04
C ILE A 118 1.05 -9.80 -8.94
N ALA A 119 0.57 -10.13 -10.15
CA ALA A 119 0.09 -9.13 -11.10
C ALA A 119 -1.09 -8.35 -10.53
N ALA A 120 -2.04 -9.02 -9.87
CA ALA A 120 -3.16 -8.37 -9.20
C ALA A 120 -2.69 -7.38 -8.13
N SER A 121 -1.81 -7.80 -7.22
CA SER A 121 -1.28 -6.96 -6.14
C SER A 121 -0.50 -5.76 -6.66
N LEU A 122 0.37 -5.95 -7.65
CA LEU A 122 1.17 -4.87 -8.22
C LEU A 122 0.32 -3.84 -8.96
N ILE A 123 -0.66 -4.29 -9.76
CA ILE A 123 -1.57 -3.40 -10.49
C ILE A 123 -2.50 -2.65 -9.52
N ALA A 124 -3.05 -3.36 -8.53
CA ALA A 124 -3.93 -2.79 -7.52
C ALA A 124 -3.20 -1.73 -6.68
N TYR A 125 -2.04 -2.08 -6.12
CA TYR A 125 -1.19 -1.16 -5.36
C TYR A 125 -0.85 0.08 -6.17
N PHE A 126 -0.37 -0.11 -7.41
CA PHE A 126 0.01 1.00 -8.28
C PHE A 126 -1.17 1.93 -8.54
N ALA A 127 -2.31 1.39 -8.98
CA ALA A 127 -3.48 2.21 -9.28
C ALA A 127 -4.09 2.85 -8.02
N GLY A 128 -4.12 2.13 -6.90
CA GLY A 128 -4.65 2.60 -5.62
C GLY A 128 -3.84 3.74 -5.02
N GLU A 129 -2.52 3.56 -4.89
CA GLU A 129 -1.60 4.59 -4.36
C GLU A 129 -1.59 5.84 -5.23
N PHE A 130 -1.53 5.69 -6.57
CA PHE A 130 -1.58 6.84 -7.45
C PHE A 130 -2.91 7.59 -7.38
N SER A 131 -4.02 6.85 -7.22
CA SER A 131 -5.35 7.45 -7.06
C SER A 131 -5.48 8.18 -5.72
N ASN A 132 -5.04 7.58 -4.62
CA ASN A 132 -4.98 8.23 -3.30
C ASN A 132 -4.15 9.52 -3.40
N ALA A 133 -2.90 9.43 -3.86
CA ALA A 133 -1.99 10.56 -3.89
C ALA A 133 -2.50 11.69 -4.80
N PHE A 134 -3.14 11.35 -5.93
CA PHE A 134 -3.75 12.33 -6.83
C PHE A 134 -4.90 13.09 -6.15
N ILE A 135 -5.83 12.35 -5.52
CA ILE A 135 -6.99 12.95 -4.85
C ILE A 135 -6.54 13.81 -3.69
N MET A 136 -5.58 13.35 -2.87
CA MET A 136 -5.07 14.09 -1.73
C MET A 136 -4.45 15.43 -2.15
N ALA A 137 -3.59 15.41 -3.17
CA ALA A 137 -2.96 16.62 -3.72
C ALA A 137 -3.97 17.60 -4.33
N LYS A 138 -4.93 17.10 -5.12
CA LYS A 138 -6.01 17.93 -5.69
C LYS A 138 -6.88 18.56 -4.62
N MET A 139 -7.27 17.79 -3.61
CA MET A 139 -8.10 18.31 -2.53
C MET A 139 -7.35 19.35 -1.69
N LYS A 140 -6.04 19.19 -1.45
CA LYS A 140 -5.21 20.19 -0.75
C LYS A 140 -5.25 21.56 -1.41
N VAL A 141 -5.08 21.58 -2.73
CA VAL A 141 -5.16 22.80 -3.54
C VAL A 141 -6.56 23.40 -3.45
N HIS A 142 -7.60 22.57 -3.59
CA HIS A 142 -8.99 23.01 -3.55
C HIS A 142 -9.42 23.58 -2.19
N THR A 143 -9.01 22.94 -1.08
CA THR A 143 -9.33 23.40 0.28
C THR A 143 -8.40 24.49 0.80
N ARG A 144 -7.38 24.88 0.01
CA ARG A 144 -6.32 25.82 0.42
C ARG A 144 -5.65 25.37 1.72
N GLY A 145 -5.39 24.07 1.83
CA GLY A 145 -4.74 23.45 2.99
C GLY A 145 -5.63 23.25 4.21
N ARG A 146 -6.89 23.67 4.14
CA ARG A 146 -7.85 23.47 5.24
C ARG A 146 -8.38 22.05 5.21
N TRP A 147 -8.70 21.53 6.40
CA TRP A 147 -9.35 20.23 6.61
C TRP A 147 -8.50 19.06 6.10
N LEU A 148 -7.48 18.68 6.86
CA LEU A 148 -6.65 17.51 6.52
C LEU A 148 -7.47 16.20 6.57
N TRP A 149 -8.43 16.08 7.49
CA TRP A 149 -9.26 14.88 7.69
C TRP A 149 -10.10 14.53 6.47
N SER A 150 -10.63 15.53 5.76
CA SER A 150 -11.44 15.28 4.57
C SER A 150 -10.58 14.75 3.43
N ARG A 151 -9.29 15.10 3.42
CA ARG A 151 -8.32 14.71 2.40
C ARG A 151 -7.76 13.33 2.68
N THR A 152 -7.39 13.02 3.92
CA THR A 152 -6.93 11.67 4.31
C THR A 152 -8.05 10.66 4.08
N ILE A 153 -9.25 10.90 4.62
CA ILE A 153 -10.39 9.98 4.45
C ILE A 153 -10.86 9.94 2.99
N GLY A 154 -10.99 11.09 2.32
CA GLY A 154 -11.49 11.16 0.95
C GLY A 154 -10.55 10.50 -0.07
N SER A 155 -9.23 10.67 0.08
CA SER A 155 -8.24 10.02 -0.78
C SER A 155 -8.16 8.52 -0.50
N THR A 156 -8.25 8.09 0.76
CA THR A 156 -8.28 6.67 1.12
C THR A 156 -9.53 5.97 0.59
N ILE A 157 -10.71 6.56 0.70
CA ILE A 157 -11.95 6.05 0.07
C ILE A 157 -11.73 5.75 -1.41
N VAL A 158 -11.13 6.67 -2.17
CA VAL A 158 -10.91 6.46 -3.60
C VAL A 158 -9.79 5.45 -3.85
N GLY A 159 -8.66 5.57 -3.17
CA GLY A 159 -7.50 4.71 -3.34
C GLY A 159 -7.78 3.25 -3.00
N GLU A 160 -8.41 3.00 -1.84
CA GLU A 160 -8.81 1.67 -1.38
C GLU A 160 -9.86 1.03 -2.27
N PHE A 161 -10.81 1.83 -2.77
CA PHE A 161 -11.80 1.33 -3.70
C PHE A 161 -11.14 0.84 -4.98
N VAL A 162 -10.23 1.63 -5.56
CA VAL A 162 -9.49 1.25 -6.76
C VAL A 162 -8.59 0.02 -6.51
N ASP A 163 -7.83 0.02 -5.41
CA ASP A 163 -6.97 -1.10 -5.01
C ASP A 163 -7.77 -2.39 -4.84
N THR A 164 -8.78 -2.37 -3.96
CA THR A 164 -9.56 -3.56 -3.59
C THR A 164 -10.31 -4.10 -4.81
N LEU A 165 -10.90 -3.22 -5.63
CA LEU A 165 -11.63 -3.63 -6.83
C LEU A 165 -10.69 -4.30 -7.84
N LEU A 166 -9.57 -3.66 -8.18
CA LEU A 166 -8.62 -4.22 -9.14
C LEU A 166 -7.99 -5.51 -8.63
N PHE A 167 -7.62 -5.56 -7.35
CA PHE A 167 -7.05 -6.75 -6.74
C PHE A 167 -8.03 -7.91 -6.83
N VAL A 168 -9.26 -7.74 -6.35
CA VAL A 168 -10.25 -8.83 -6.32
C VAL A 168 -10.65 -9.26 -7.73
N CYS A 169 -10.82 -8.32 -8.66
CA CYS A 169 -11.12 -8.62 -10.06
C CYS A 169 -9.97 -9.35 -10.76
N ILE A 170 -8.70 -9.02 -10.52
CA ILE A 170 -7.59 -9.70 -11.22
C ILE A 170 -7.25 -11.02 -10.52
N ALA A 171 -7.25 -11.03 -9.18
CA ALA A 171 -6.81 -12.18 -8.39
C ALA A 171 -7.81 -13.32 -8.37
N PHE A 172 -9.12 -13.05 -8.39
CA PHE A 172 -10.15 -14.07 -8.11
C PHE A 172 -11.28 -14.16 -9.14
N TYR A 173 -11.27 -13.34 -10.19
CA TYR A 173 -12.24 -13.48 -11.27
C TYR A 173 -12.13 -14.85 -11.94
N GLY A 174 -13.29 -15.52 -12.07
CA GLY A 174 -13.38 -16.89 -12.59
C GLY A 174 -12.99 -18.00 -11.60
N VAL A 175 -12.60 -17.68 -10.36
CA VAL A 175 -12.25 -18.69 -9.33
C VAL A 175 -13.28 -18.75 -8.21
N TRP A 176 -13.78 -17.60 -7.75
CA TRP A 176 -14.78 -17.55 -6.69
C TRP A 176 -16.16 -17.09 -7.20
N PRO A 177 -17.25 -17.49 -6.54
CA PRO A 177 -18.59 -16.99 -6.86
C PRO A 177 -18.66 -15.46 -6.75
N GLY A 178 -19.34 -14.81 -7.70
CA GLY A 178 -19.45 -13.35 -7.74
C GLY A 178 -20.02 -12.72 -6.46
N ASP A 179 -21.00 -13.38 -5.83
CA ASP A 179 -21.58 -12.93 -4.56
C ASP A 179 -20.54 -12.90 -3.41
N LEU A 180 -19.65 -13.89 -3.36
CA LEU A 180 -18.57 -13.93 -2.38
C LEU A 180 -17.56 -12.81 -2.64
N LEU A 181 -17.22 -12.55 -3.91
CA LEU A 181 -16.31 -11.48 -4.29
C LEU A 181 -16.82 -10.11 -3.86
N VAL A 182 -18.10 -9.82 -4.13
CA VAL A 182 -18.72 -8.55 -3.73
C VAL A 182 -18.71 -8.38 -2.21
N LYS A 183 -19.06 -9.44 -1.46
CA LYS A 183 -19.00 -9.41 0.01
C LYS A 183 -17.60 -9.11 0.53
N ILE A 184 -16.58 -9.77 -0.02
CA ILE A 184 -15.18 -9.58 0.38
C ILE A 184 -14.71 -8.15 0.06
N VAL A 185 -15.03 -7.63 -1.13
CA VAL A 185 -14.69 -6.24 -1.52
C VAL A 185 -15.31 -5.25 -0.53
N VAL A 186 -16.62 -5.35 -0.29
CA VAL A 186 -17.33 -4.41 0.58
C VAL A 186 -16.81 -4.50 2.02
N SER A 187 -16.61 -5.70 2.56
CA SER A 187 -16.11 -5.88 3.92
C SER A 187 -14.69 -5.33 4.10
N ASN A 188 -13.76 -5.64 3.19
CA ASN A 188 -12.39 -5.12 3.26
C ASN A 188 -12.36 -3.60 3.11
N TYR A 189 -13.10 -3.09 2.14
CA TYR A 189 -13.18 -1.67 1.87
C TYR A 189 -13.69 -0.87 3.08
N LEU A 190 -14.78 -1.31 3.71
CA LEU A 190 -15.32 -0.65 4.90
C LEU A 190 -14.38 -0.76 6.10
N PHE A 191 -13.75 -1.93 6.30
CA PHE A 191 -12.82 -2.13 7.39
C PHE A 191 -11.60 -1.22 7.27
N LYS A 192 -10.93 -1.22 6.11
CA LYS A 192 -9.75 -0.41 5.86
C LYS A 192 -10.06 1.09 5.94
N THR A 193 -11.14 1.53 5.31
CA THR A 193 -11.59 2.94 5.38
C THR A 193 -11.93 3.37 6.81
N GLY A 194 -12.62 2.52 7.57
CA GLY A 194 -12.96 2.79 8.96
C GLY A 194 -11.73 2.87 9.87
N LEU A 195 -10.74 2.02 9.61
CA LEU A 195 -9.47 2.01 10.34
C LEU A 195 -8.65 3.28 10.04
N GLU A 196 -8.59 3.72 8.78
CA GLU A 196 -7.95 4.99 8.42
C GLU A 196 -8.63 6.19 9.10
N ALA A 197 -9.96 6.22 9.13
CA ALA A 197 -10.69 7.27 9.84
C ALA A 197 -10.36 7.29 11.35
N ALA A 198 -10.17 6.11 11.96
CA ALA A 198 -9.77 6.00 13.36
C ALA A 198 -8.31 6.45 13.61
N VAL A 199 -7.42 6.22 12.64
CA VAL A 199 -5.98 6.55 12.74
C VAL A 199 -5.68 7.99 12.28
N THR A 200 -6.59 8.63 11.56
CA THR A 200 -6.48 10.03 11.08
C THR A 200 -5.97 11.02 12.16
N PRO A 201 -6.40 10.99 13.44
CA PRO A 201 -5.86 11.87 14.48
C PRO A 201 -4.35 11.71 14.72
N PHE A 202 -3.81 10.50 14.53
CA PHE A 202 -2.38 10.23 14.59
C PHE A 202 -1.67 10.79 13.34
N THR A 203 -2.24 10.58 12.14
CA THR A 203 -1.75 11.16 10.87
C THR A 203 -1.58 12.67 10.99
N TYR A 204 -2.56 13.35 11.60
CA TYR A 204 -2.49 14.79 11.90
C TYR A 204 -1.27 15.20 12.73
N ARG A 205 -0.94 14.43 13.78
CA ARG A 205 0.21 14.72 14.64
C ARG A 205 1.52 14.58 13.88
N LEU A 206 1.65 13.50 13.09
CA LEU A 206 2.84 13.22 12.31
C LEU A 206 3.06 14.25 11.19
N VAL A 207 2.00 14.57 10.44
CA VAL A 207 2.04 15.63 9.41
C VAL A 207 2.47 16.96 10.01
N ASN A 208 1.82 17.40 11.09
CA ASN A 208 2.13 18.69 11.70
C ASN A 208 3.56 18.75 12.28
N PHE A 209 4.05 17.64 12.82
CA PHE A 209 5.44 17.52 13.26
C PHE A 209 6.40 17.68 12.09
N LEU A 210 6.18 16.95 10.99
CA LEU A 210 7.06 16.97 9.82
C LEU A 210 7.04 18.32 9.10
N LYS A 211 5.87 18.94 8.90
CA LYS A 211 5.78 20.29 8.32
C LYS A 211 6.60 21.31 9.11
N ARG A 212 6.60 21.22 10.44
CA ARG A 212 7.42 22.08 11.32
C ARG A 212 8.91 21.74 11.27
N ALA A 213 9.24 20.46 11.29
CA ALA A 213 10.62 19.99 11.31
C ALA A 213 11.36 20.26 9.98
N GLU A 214 10.66 20.13 8.86
CA GLU A 214 11.18 20.39 7.51
C GLU A 214 10.97 21.84 7.06
N ASN A 215 10.13 22.60 7.77
CA ASN A 215 9.69 23.94 7.39
C ASN A 215 9.12 23.97 5.94
N GLU A 216 8.25 23.01 5.65
CA GLU A 216 7.70 22.76 4.31
C GLU A 216 6.20 22.44 4.40
N ASP A 217 5.43 23.00 3.46
CA ASP A 217 4.03 22.67 3.23
C ASP A 217 3.73 22.81 1.73
N PHE A 218 4.03 21.78 0.95
CA PHE A 218 4.01 21.88 -0.51
C PHE A 218 2.58 21.86 -1.08
N TYR A 219 2.24 22.78 -2.00
CA TYR A 219 0.95 22.81 -2.69
C TYR A 219 1.13 22.51 -4.19
N ASP A 220 0.46 21.48 -4.68
CA ASP A 220 0.54 20.99 -6.07
C ASP A 220 -0.27 21.86 -7.07
N TYR A 221 -0.01 23.18 -7.12
CA TYR A 221 -0.69 24.10 -8.05
C TYR A 221 -0.32 23.85 -9.52
N ASP A 222 0.99 23.72 -9.79
CA ASP A 222 1.55 23.55 -11.14
C ASP A 222 2.08 22.13 -11.39
N THR A 223 1.64 21.16 -10.57
CA THR A 223 2.12 19.78 -10.66
C THR A 223 1.50 19.06 -11.85
N ASP A 224 2.35 18.48 -12.69
CA ASP A 224 1.93 17.54 -13.72
C ASP A 224 1.57 16.20 -13.06
N PHE A 225 0.27 15.86 -13.09
CA PHE A 225 -0.25 14.66 -12.46
C PHE A 225 0.01 13.36 -13.24
N ASN A 226 0.69 13.39 -14.39
CA ASN A 226 1.03 12.18 -15.16
C ASN A 226 1.94 11.20 -14.38
N PRO A 227 1.47 10.00 -13.99
CA PRO A 227 2.21 9.04 -13.16
C PRO A 227 3.61 8.62 -13.70
N PHE A 228 3.84 8.76 -15.01
CA PHE A 228 5.07 8.34 -15.68
C PHE A 228 6.12 9.44 -15.80
N LYS A 229 5.79 10.69 -15.43
CA LYS A 229 6.75 11.79 -15.55
C LYS A 229 7.69 11.78 -14.35
N ILE A 230 8.84 11.15 -14.51
CA ILE A 230 9.94 11.15 -13.53
C ILE A 230 10.91 12.27 -13.93
N SER A 231 10.48 13.54 -13.89
CA SER A 231 11.43 14.64 -14.09
C SER A 231 12.15 14.92 -12.76
N THR A 232 13.47 15.03 -12.83
CA THR A 232 14.36 15.41 -11.72
C THR A 232 13.92 16.74 -11.13
#